data_AF-A0A2J6IVQ3-F1
#
_entry.id   AF-A0A2J6IVQ3-F1
#
_cell.length_a   1.000
_cell.length_b   1.000
_cell.length_c   1.000
_cell.angle_alpha   90.00
_cell.angle_beta   90.00
_cell.angle_gamma   90.00
#
_symmetry.space_group_name_H-M   'P 1'
#
loop_
_entity.id
_entity.type
_entity.pdbx_description
1 polymer ?
#
loop_
_entity_poly.entity_id
_entity_poly.type
_entity_poly.pdbx_seq_one_letter_code
_entity_poly.pdbx_strand_id
1 'polypeptide(L)'
;MEKLEAVRQEAVAAQRAPEPRAVLEAFIVPTVNFCCQDPGNENFSTLVARAITDPDDTVRNVFIHHIMPLFMTFFELLKMSRPDLDADTIFWRLHFALGSTTHMMRVLTKLELLPEGLNRNVDIDHLTTELLDFITAGVER
;
A
#
# COMPACT_ATOMS: atom_id res chain seq x y z
N MET A 1 -1.97 -1.89 -10.42
CA MET A 1 -0.98 -2.59 -11.27
C MET A 1 -0.43 -1.66 -12.34
N GLU A 2 -1.29 -0.99 -13.12
CA GLU A 2 -0.87 -0.06 -14.19
C GLU A 2 0.13 1.02 -13.75
N LYS A 3 -0.11 1.71 -12.62
CA LYS A 3 0.80 2.75 -12.13
C LYS A 3 2.19 2.24 -11.74
N LEU A 4 2.29 1.07 -11.11
CA LEU A 4 3.59 0.47 -10.76
C LEU A 4 4.36 0.05 -12.01
N GLU A 5 3.67 -0.46 -13.03
CA GLU A 5 4.30 -0.80 -14.29
C GLU A 5 4.77 0.46 -15.04
N ALA A 6 4.03 1.57 -14.95
CA ALA A 6 4.49 2.86 -15.47
C ALA A 6 5.79 3.33 -14.80
N VAL A 7 5.90 3.21 -13.46
CA VAL A 7 7.15 3.51 -12.72
C VAL A 7 8.30 2.61 -13.19
N ARG A 8 8.04 1.31 -13.41
CA ARG A 8 9.03 0.38 -13.95
C ARG A 8 9.52 0.82 -15.33
N GLN A 9 8.60 1.12 -16.24
CA GLN A 9 8.92 1.52 -17.60
C GLN A 9 9.73 2.82 -17.64
N GLU A 10 9.37 3.80 -16.82
CA GLU A 10 10.11 5.06 -16.71
C GLU A 10 11.54 4.81 -16.20
N ALA A 11 11.71 4.03 -15.15
CA ALA A 11 13.03 3.69 -14.59
C ALA A 11 13.93 3.00 -15.63
N VAL A 12 13.37 2.05 -16.39
CA VAL A 12 14.08 1.35 -17.47
C VAL A 12 14.46 2.32 -18.60
N ALA A 13 13.52 3.15 -19.06
CA ALA A 13 13.75 4.10 -20.14
C ALA A 13 14.81 5.16 -19.77
N ALA A 14 14.80 5.62 -18.52
CA ALA A 14 15.74 6.60 -18.00
C ALA A 14 17.05 5.99 -17.47
N GLN A 15 17.19 4.66 -17.49
CA GLN A 15 18.36 3.92 -16.96
C GLN A 15 18.75 4.34 -15.54
N ARG A 16 17.75 4.61 -14.69
CA ARG A 16 17.94 5.08 -13.31
C ARG A 16 17.07 4.28 -12.35
N ALA A 17 17.52 4.16 -11.11
CA ALA A 17 16.68 3.62 -10.05
C ALA A 17 15.41 4.48 -9.88
N PRO A 18 14.23 3.87 -9.69
CA PRO A 18 13.04 4.62 -9.34
C PRO A 18 13.19 5.20 -7.93
N GLU A 19 12.64 6.39 -7.68
CA GLU A 19 12.60 6.96 -6.33
C GLU A 19 11.66 6.13 -5.44
N PRO A 20 12.04 5.78 -4.20
CA PRO A 20 11.19 5.01 -3.29
C PRO A 20 9.78 5.60 -3.15
N ARG A 21 9.70 6.94 -3.03
CA ARG A 21 8.42 7.66 -2.92
C ARG A 21 7.52 7.45 -4.14
N ALA A 22 8.07 7.47 -5.35
CA ALA A 22 7.30 7.24 -6.58
C ALA A 22 6.73 5.81 -6.64
N VAL A 23 7.50 4.81 -6.19
CA VAL A 23 7.02 3.42 -6.10
C VAL A 23 5.88 3.30 -5.08
N LEU A 24 6.05 3.93 -3.90
CA LEU A 24 5.04 3.94 -2.83
C LEU A 24 3.75 4.67 -3.29
N GLU A 25 3.86 5.85 -3.89
CA GLU A 25 2.75 6.63 -4.43
C GLU A 25 1.95 5.86 -5.49
N ALA A 26 2.65 5.13 -6.38
CA ALA A 26 2.03 4.35 -7.44
C ALA A 26 1.14 3.21 -6.93
N PHE A 27 1.31 2.77 -5.69
CA PHE A 27 0.47 1.78 -5.04
C PHE A 27 -0.52 2.40 -4.04
N ILE A 28 -0.02 3.19 -3.09
CA ILE A 28 -0.78 3.66 -1.92
C ILE A 28 -1.89 4.63 -2.33
N VAL A 29 -1.61 5.61 -3.19
CA VAL A 29 -2.62 6.62 -3.57
C VAL A 29 -3.82 5.98 -4.27
N PRO A 30 -3.66 5.12 -5.29
CA PRO A 30 -4.80 4.39 -5.86
C PRO A 30 -5.56 3.55 -4.86
N THR A 31 -4.87 2.87 -3.94
CA THR A 31 -5.51 2.02 -2.93
C THR A 31 -6.34 2.85 -1.97
N VAL A 32 -5.83 3.96 -1.45
CA VAL A 32 -6.57 4.84 -0.55
C VAL A 32 -7.75 5.48 -1.27
N ASN A 33 -7.56 5.99 -2.49
CA ASN A 33 -8.66 6.57 -3.26
C ASN A 33 -9.78 5.55 -3.50
N PHE A 34 -9.41 4.32 -3.87
CA PHE A 34 -10.38 3.25 -4.08
C PHE A 34 -11.13 2.89 -2.79
N CYS A 35 -10.42 2.68 -1.68
CA CYS A 35 -11.02 2.19 -0.45
C CYS A 35 -11.75 3.26 0.37
N CYS A 36 -11.35 4.52 0.28
CA CYS A 36 -11.79 5.57 1.21
C CYS A 36 -12.62 6.69 0.56
N GLN A 37 -12.52 6.91 -0.76
CA GLN A 37 -13.25 8.02 -1.40
C GLN A 37 -14.62 7.59 -1.97
N ASP A 38 -14.85 6.29 -2.22
CA ASP A 38 -16.14 5.76 -2.68
C ASP A 38 -16.73 4.77 -1.66
N PRO A 39 -17.87 5.11 -1.02
CA PRO A 39 -18.57 4.21 -0.09
C PRO A 39 -18.96 2.86 -0.70
N GLY A 40 -19.14 2.76 -2.03
CA GLY A 40 -19.46 1.52 -2.72
C GLY A 40 -18.36 0.46 -2.66
N ASN A 41 -17.12 0.87 -2.37
CA ASN A 41 -15.95 -0.01 -2.33
C ASN A 41 -15.71 -0.65 -0.94
N GLU A 42 -16.50 -0.31 0.07
CA GLU A 42 -16.45 -0.95 1.39
C GLU A 42 -16.73 -2.45 1.31
N ASN A 43 -17.66 -2.85 0.44
CA ASN A 43 -17.98 -4.26 0.19
C ASN A 43 -16.80 -5.03 -0.40
N PHE A 44 -16.06 -4.40 -1.32
CA PHE A 44 -14.86 -4.99 -1.91
C PHE A 44 -13.75 -5.15 -0.86
N SER A 45 -13.50 -4.11 -0.07
CA SER A 45 -12.51 -4.16 1.02
C SER A 45 -12.83 -5.25 2.05
N THR A 46 -14.12 -5.42 2.38
CA THR A 46 -14.60 -6.50 3.25
C THR A 46 -14.41 -7.87 2.62
N LEU A 47 -14.71 -8.02 1.32
CA LEU A 47 -14.49 -9.27 0.59
C LEU A 47 -13.02 -9.67 0.59
N VAL A 48 -12.12 -8.71 0.34
CA VAL A 48 -10.66 -8.90 0.38
C VAL A 48 -10.21 -9.35 1.77
N ALA A 49 -10.66 -8.66 2.83
CA ALA A 49 -10.30 -9.01 4.20
C ALA A 49 -10.76 -10.44 4.58
N ARG A 50 -11.95 -10.84 4.12
CA ARG A 50 -12.47 -12.21 4.30
C ARG A 50 -11.65 -13.23 3.53
N ALA A 51 -11.34 -12.97 2.26
CA ALA A 51 -10.56 -13.89 1.44
C ALA A 51 -9.15 -14.16 2.01
N ILE A 52 -8.52 -13.16 2.63
CA ILE A 52 -7.21 -13.31 3.30
C ILE A 52 -7.30 -14.19 4.55
N THR A 53 -8.40 -14.09 5.29
CA THR A 53 -8.60 -14.75 6.59
C THR A 53 -9.47 -16.01 6.49
N ASP A 54 -9.81 -16.43 5.26
CA ASP A 54 -10.70 -17.56 5.03
C ASP A 54 -10.05 -18.87 5.52
N PRO A 55 -10.78 -19.67 6.32
CA PRO A 55 -10.29 -20.97 6.75
C PRO A 55 -10.12 -21.95 5.59
N ASP A 56 -10.83 -21.78 4.47
CA ASP A 56 -10.68 -22.58 3.26
C ASP A 56 -9.48 -22.11 2.43
N ASP A 57 -8.48 -22.98 2.31
CA ASP A 57 -7.31 -22.78 1.47
C ASP A 57 -7.67 -22.45 0.02
N THR A 58 -8.80 -22.90 -0.51
CA THR A 58 -9.21 -22.66 -1.90
C THR A 58 -9.43 -21.17 -2.17
N VAL A 59 -10.28 -20.52 -1.37
CA VAL A 59 -10.60 -19.08 -1.53
C VAL A 59 -9.35 -18.24 -1.29
N ARG A 60 -8.59 -18.56 -0.25
CA ARG A 60 -7.33 -17.91 0.09
C ARG A 60 -6.30 -18.06 -1.04
N ASN A 61 -6.14 -19.25 -1.61
CA ASN A 61 -5.18 -19.49 -2.70
C ASN A 61 -5.56 -18.76 -3.98
N VAL A 62 -6.85 -18.66 -4.30
CA VAL A 62 -7.32 -17.85 -5.44
C VAL A 62 -6.96 -16.38 -5.22
N PHE A 63 -7.21 -15.85 -4.03
CA PHE A 63 -6.85 -14.47 -3.70
C PHE A 63 -5.34 -14.22 -3.78
N ILE A 64 -4.54 -15.09 -3.17
CA ILE A 64 -3.07 -15.04 -3.21
C ILE A 64 -2.60 -15.09 -4.67
N HIS A 65 -3.14 -15.98 -5.49
CA HIS A 65 -2.77 -16.08 -6.91
C HIS A 65 -2.94 -14.76 -7.67
N HIS A 66 -3.98 -13.99 -7.36
CA HIS A 66 -4.23 -12.69 -8.01
C HIS A 66 -3.39 -11.55 -7.44
N ILE A 67 -3.09 -11.55 -6.14
CA ILE A 67 -2.37 -10.45 -5.48
C ILE A 67 -0.86 -10.62 -5.54
N MET A 68 -0.34 -11.85 -5.54
CA MET A 68 1.10 -12.10 -5.52
C MET A 68 1.87 -11.42 -6.66
N PRO A 69 1.40 -11.39 -7.92
CA PRO A 69 2.10 -10.67 -9.00
C PRO A 69 2.26 -9.17 -8.73
N LEU A 70 1.27 -8.55 -8.09
CA LEU A 70 1.31 -7.15 -7.71
C LEU A 70 2.32 -6.92 -6.57
N PHE A 71 2.27 -7.77 -5.55
CA PHE A 71 3.22 -7.74 -4.43
C PHE A 71 4.66 -7.91 -4.92
N MET A 72 4.92 -8.88 -5.79
CA MET A 72 6.25 -9.13 -6.34
C MET A 72 6.75 -7.94 -7.18
N THR A 73 5.89 -7.31 -7.98
CA THR A 73 6.27 -6.10 -8.72
C THR A 73 6.64 -4.95 -7.79
N PHE A 74 5.88 -4.75 -6.71
CA PHE A 74 6.17 -3.72 -5.71
C PHE A 74 7.50 -4.01 -5.01
N PHE A 75 7.72 -5.25 -4.58
CA PHE A 75 8.95 -5.69 -3.94
C PHE A 75 10.19 -5.47 -4.83
N GLU A 76 10.13 -5.87 -6.10
CA GLU A 76 11.26 -5.68 -7.03
C GLU A 76 11.54 -4.20 -7.32
N LEU A 77 10.50 -3.36 -7.43
CA LEU A 77 10.70 -1.92 -7.61
C LEU A 77 11.36 -1.28 -6.38
N LEU A 78 10.97 -1.66 -5.17
CA LEU A 78 11.63 -1.15 -3.96
C LEU A 78 13.08 -1.63 -3.85
N LYS A 79 13.39 -2.86 -4.25
CA LYS A 79 14.78 -3.33 -4.37
C LYS A 79 15.58 -2.51 -5.38
N MET A 80 14.98 -2.19 -6.53
CA MET A 80 15.63 -1.32 -7.53
C MET A 80 15.87 0.08 -6.98
N SER A 81 14.94 0.61 -6.18
CA SER A 81 15.07 1.92 -5.54
C SER A 81 16.17 1.98 -4.48
N ARG A 82 16.40 0.88 -3.76
CA ARG A 82 17.38 0.79 -2.65
C ARG A 82 18.28 -0.44 -2.80
N PRO A 83 19.19 -0.44 -3.79
CA PRO A 83 20.11 -1.56 -4.02
C PRO A 83 21.16 -1.73 -2.91
N ASP A 84 21.27 -0.75 -2.01
CA ASP A 84 22.13 -0.75 -0.82
C ASP A 84 21.59 -1.61 0.33
N LEU A 85 20.30 -1.93 0.32
CA LEU A 85 19.63 -2.73 1.36
C LEU A 85 19.48 -4.19 0.92
N ASP A 86 19.54 -5.11 1.89
CA ASP A 86 19.28 -6.52 1.63
C ASP A 86 17.80 -6.80 1.37
N ALA A 87 17.51 -7.91 0.69
CA ALA A 87 16.17 -8.28 0.28
C ALA A 87 15.21 -8.51 1.46
N ASP A 88 15.70 -9.04 2.60
CA ASP A 88 14.86 -9.30 3.77
C ASP A 88 14.44 -7.98 4.43
N THR A 89 15.36 -7.01 4.50
CA THR A 89 15.06 -5.65 4.97
C THR A 89 13.98 -4.99 4.11
N ILE A 90 14.11 -5.05 2.78
CA ILE A 90 13.08 -4.50 1.87
C ILE A 90 11.74 -5.24 2.03
N PHE A 91 11.78 -6.56 2.20
CA PHE A 91 10.58 -7.39 2.36
C PHE A 91 9.77 -6.96 3.59
N TRP A 92 10.44 -6.78 4.74
CA TRP A 92 9.77 -6.33 5.97
C TRP A 92 9.30 -4.88 5.90
N ARG A 93 10.08 -3.98 5.28
CA ARG A 93 9.65 -2.58 5.07
C ARG A 93 8.41 -2.47 4.19
N LEU A 94 8.32 -3.29 3.15
CA LEU A 94 7.11 -3.40 2.34
C LEU A 94 5.92 -3.87 3.18
N HIS A 95 6.09 -4.87 4.06
CA HIS A 95 5.03 -5.30 4.97
C HIS A 95 4.59 -4.20 5.94
N PHE A 96 5.53 -3.42 6.48
CA PHE A 96 5.21 -2.28 7.33
C PHE A 96 4.43 -1.21 6.57
N ALA A 97 4.83 -0.90 5.32
CA ALA A 97 4.12 0.03 4.45
C ALA A 97 2.67 -0.43 4.17
N LEU A 98 2.49 -1.70 3.80
CA LEU A 98 1.17 -2.28 3.56
C LEU A 98 0.32 -2.30 4.84
N GLY A 99 0.94 -2.67 5.97
CA GLY A 99 0.29 -2.75 7.27
C GLY A 99 -0.19 -1.39 7.78
N SER A 100 0.66 -0.36 7.74
CA SER A 100 0.30 1.00 8.16
C SER A 100 -0.78 1.60 7.25
N THR A 101 -0.68 1.40 5.94
CA THR A 101 -1.71 1.83 4.96
C THR A 101 -3.05 1.17 5.27
N THR A 102 -3.05 -0.15 5.45
CA THR A 102 -4.28 -0.92 5.75
C THR A 102 -4.88 -0.49 7.10
N HIS A 103 -4.04 -0.29 8.11
CA HIS A 103 -4.48 0.13 9.43
C HIS A 103 -5.09 1.54 9.40
N MET A 104 -4.46 2.49 8.71
CA MET A 104 -4.98 3.84 8.51
C MET A 104 -6.39 3.80 7.89
N MET A 105 -6.56 3.06 6.78
CA MET A 105 -7.86 2.92 6.12
C MET A 105 -8.92 2.35 7.06
N ARG A 106 -8.57 1.38 7.90
CA ARG A 106 -9.48 0.81 8.90
C ARG A 106 -9.87 1.80 10.00
N VAL A 107 -8.98 2.72 10.38
CA VAL A 107 -9.30 3.77 11.37
C VAL A 107 -10.23 4.81 10.77
N LEU A 108 -10.06 5.15 9.48
CA LEU A 108 -10.93 6.08 8.75
C LEU A 108 -12.39 5.60 8.68
N THR A 109 -12.66 4.29 8.73
CA THR A 109 -14.03 3.77 8.78
C THR A 109 -14.65 3.77 10.18
N LYS A 110 -13.90 4.18 11.22
CA LYS A 110 -14.31 4.14 12.63
C LYS A 110 -14.01 5.45 13.37
N LEU A 111 -14.11 6.59 12.68
CA LEU A 111 -13.78 7.90 13.24
C LEU A 111 -14.64 8.29 14.46
N GLU A 112 -15.83 7.69 14.60
CA GLU A 112 -16.70 7.84 15.76
C GLU A 112 -16.11 7.25 17.05
N LEU A 113 -15.19 6.29 16.95
CA LEU A 113 -14.50 5.66 18.08
C LEU A 113 -13.25 6.43 18.52
N LEU A 114 -12.92 7.54 17.85
CA LEU A 114 -11.76 8.35 18.24
C LEU A 114 -11.94 8.94 19.64
N PRO A 115 -10.84 8.99 20.44
CA PRO A 115 -10.79 9.70 21.71
C PRO A 115 -11.37 11.12 21.64
N GLU A 116 -11.92 11.57 22.77
CA GLU A 116 -12.46 12.93 22.89
C GLU A 116 -11.37 13.98 22.66
N GLY A 117 -11.72 15.06 21.96
CA GLY A 117 -10.79 16.15 21.61
C GLY A 117 -10.02 15.97 20.30
N LEU A 118 -10.11 14.81 19.63
CA LEU A 118 -9.49 14.59 18.32
C LEU A 118 -10.41 15.03 17.17
N ASN A 119 -9.80 15.56 16.10
CA ASN A 119 -10.53 15.97 14.90
C ASN A 119 -11.04 14.74 14.14
N ARG A 120 -12.36 14.67 13.94
CA ARG A 120 -13.04 13.62 13.16
C ARG A 120 -13.24 14.00 11.70
N ASN A 121 -13.07 15.28 11.34
CA ASN A 121 -13.11 15.72 9.97
C ASN A 121 -11.72 15.57 9.36
N VAL A 122 -11.47 14.40 8.78
CA VAL A 122 -10.17 14.02 8.23
C VAL A 122 -10.09 14.36 6.74
N ASP A 123 -9.08 15.12 6.37
CA ASP A 123 -8.66 15.28 4.98
C ASP A 123 -7.84 14.05 4.56
N ILE A 124 -8.44 13.20 3.72
CA ILE A 124 -7.84 11.94 3.28
C ILE A 124 -6.59 12.18 2.43
N ASP A 125 -6.57 13.24 1.61
CA ASP A 125 -5.43 13.53 0.72
C ASP A 125 -4.23 14.02 1.53
N HIS A 126 -4.47 14.90 2.50
CA HIS A 126 -3.44 15.33 3.44
C HIS A 126 -2.91 14.15 4.27
N LEU A 127 -3.78 13.31 4.82
CA LEU A 127 -3.36 12.15 5.61
C LEU A 127 -2.59 11.12 4.78
N THR A 128 -2.97 10.92 3.52
CA THR A 128 -2.24 10.05 2.59
C THR A 128 -0.83 10.56 2.34
N THR A 129 -0.66 11.89 2.24
CA THR A 129 0.65 12.53 2.09
C THR A 129 1.52 12.30 3.34
N GLU A 130 0.97 12.50 4.54
CA GLU A 130 1.66 12.23 5.81
C GLU A 130 2.08 10.76 5.94
N LEU A 131 1.19 9.83 5.55
CA LEU A 131 1.47 8.40 5.54
C LEU A 131 2.62 8.08 4.56
N LEU A 132 2.60 8.65 3.36
CA LEU A 132 3.66 8.47 2.36
C LEU A 132 5.00 8.97 2.87
N ASP A 133 5.05 10.13 3.50
CA ASP A 133 6.29 10.69 4.04
C ASP A 133 6.84 9.80 5.18
N PHE A 134 5.96 9.32 6.07
CA PHE A 134 6.33 8.36 7.12
C PHE A 134 6.91 7.05 6.55
N ILE A 135 6.22 6.44 5.58
CA ILE A 135 6.66 5.18 4.98
C ILE A 135 7.94 5.38 4.16
N THR A 136 8.04 6.46 3.38
CA THR A 136 9.22 6.78 2.56
C THR A 136 10.45 6.88 3.45
N ALA A 137 10.37 7.64 4.55
CA ALA A 137 11.46 7.75 5.50
C ALA A 137 11.82 6.39 6.15
N GLY A 138 10.84 5.52 6.38
CA GLY A 138 11.07 4.16 6.88
C GLY A 138 11.72 3.23 5.85
N VAL A 139 11.40 3.42 4.57
CA VAL A 139 11.97 2.66 3.43
C VAL A 139 13.39 3.13 3.10
N GLU A 140 13.72 4.40 3.34
CA GLU A 140 15.02 4.99 3.00
C GLU A 140 16.13 4.81 4.05
N ARG A 141 15.79 4.43 5.28
CA ARG A 141 16.74 4.38 6.40
C ARG A 141 17.54 3.09 6.50
#